data_AF-A0A9X8VJT4-F1
#
_entry.id   AF-A0A9X8VJT4-F1
#
_cell.length_a   1.000
_cell.length_b   1.000
_cell.length_c   1.000
_cell.angle_alpha   90.00
_cell.angle_beta   90.00
_cell.angle_gamma   90.00
#
_symmetry.space_group_name_H-M   'P 1'
#
loop_
_entity.id
_entity.type
_entity.pdbx_description
1 polymer ?
#
loop_
_entity_poly.entity_id
_entity_poly.type
_entity_poly.pdbx_seq_one_letter_code
_entity_poly.pdbx_strand_id
1 'polypeptide(L)' 'SLEVYQQNLRACAFYHKHGFQVTQRLFNDETQAYTLIMNWPAIENSTGYG' A
#
# COMPACT_ATOMS: atom_id res chain seq x y z
N SER A 1 7.14 4.60 2.30
CA SER A 1 6.61 3.67 1.29
C SER A 1 7.18 2.30 1.50
N LEU A 2 6.31 1.30 1.50
CA LEU A 2 6.63 -0.10 1.68
C LEU A 2 6.26 -0.85 0.39
N GLU A 3 7.16 -1.67 -0.11
CA GLU A 3 6.94 -2.46 -1.32
C GLU A 3 6.49 -3.86 -0.95
N VAL A 4 5.33 -4.27 -1.46
CA VAL A 4 4.70 -5.56 -1.15
C VAL A 4 4.34 -6.25 -2.44
N TYR A 5 4.93 -7.41 -2.69
CA TYR A 5 4.53 -8.25 -3.81
C TYR A 5 3.06 -8.65 -3.66
N GLN A 6 2.24 -8.42 -4.69
CA GLN A 6 0.81 -8.74 -4.66
C GLN A 6 0.55 -10.23 -4.37
N GLN A 7 1.44 -11.11 -4.84
CA GLN A 7 1.35 -12.54 -4.59
C GLN A 7 1.58 -12.92 -3.12
N ASN A 8 2.23 -12.05 -2.33
CA ASN A 8 2.37 -12.24 -0.90
C ASN A 8 1.10 -11.77 -0.18
N LEU A 9 0.05 -12.59 -0.28
CA LEU A 9 -1.26 -12.33 0.33
C LEU A 9 -1.17 -12.13 1.84
N ARG A 10 -0.23 -12.80 2.51
CA ARG A 10 -0.02 -12.66 3.96
C ARG A 10 0.50 -11.28 4.31
N ALA A 11 1.50 -10.79 3.57
CA ALA A 11 2.02 -9.44 3.74
C ALA A 11 0.94 -8.40 3.40
N CYS A 12 0.21 -8.56 2.29
CA CYS A 12 -0.88 -7.66 1.92
C CYS A 12 -1.92 -7.57 3.03
N ALA A 13 -2.42 -8.70 3.53
CA ALA A 13 -3.40 -8.74 4.61
C ALA A 13 -2.86 -8.11 5.91
N PHE A 14 -1.59 -8.35 6.24
CA PHE A 14 -0.94 -7.76 7.40
C PHE A 14 -0.93 -6.23 7.30
N TYR A 15 -0.38 -5.67 6.22
CA TYR A 15 -0.26 -4.22 6.07
C TYR A 15 -1.62 -3.52 5.92
N HIS A 16 -2.57 -4.13 5.20
CA HIS A 16 -3.95 -3.62 5.16
C HIS A 16 -4.60 -3.58 6.54
N LYS A 17 -4.43 -4.62 7.36
CA LYS A 17 -4.96 -4.66 8.73
C LYS A 17 -4.30 -3.61 9.63
N HIS A 18 -3.03 -3.31 9.38
CA HIS A 18 -2.30 -2.27 10.10
C HIS A 18 -2.66 -0.85 9.63
N GLY A 19 -3.53 -0.67 8.63
CA GLY A 19 -3.97 0.64 8.18
C GLY A 19 -3.14 1.22 7.03
N PHE A 20 -2.23 0.45 6.44
CA PHE A 20 -1.54 0.87 5.23
C PHE A 20 -2.50 0.88 4.04
N GLN A 21 -2.32 1.85 3.16
CA GLN A 21 -3.08 2.01 1.93
C GLN A 21 -2.15 1.88 0.72
N VAL A 22 -2.65 1.26 -0.35
CA VAL A 22 -1.91 1.15 -1.61
C VAL A 22 -1.89 2.52 -2.29
N THR A 23 -0.71 3.11 -2.42
CA THR A 23 -0.50 4.38 -3.13
C THR A 23 -0.18 4.16 -4.61
N GLN A 24 0.57 3.10 -4.93
CA GLN A 24 0.98 2.81 -6.30
C GLN A 24 1.05 1.30 -6.55
N ARG A 25 0.92 0.89 -7.81
CA ARG A 25 1.17 -0.50 -8.25
C ARG A 25 2.17 -0.46 -9.39
N LEU A 26 3.20 -1.27 -9.29
CA LEU A 26 4.24 -1.42 -10.30
C LEU A 26 4.08 -2.80 -10.92
N PHE A 27 3.88 -2.86 -12.23
CA PHE A 27 3.90 -4.13 -12.94
C PHE A 27 5.35 -4.53 -13.23
N ASN A 28 5.70 -5.76 -12.90
CA ASN A 28 6.98 -6.36 -13.24
C ASN A 28 6.77 -7.33 -14.41
N ASP A 29 7.34 -7.01 -15.56
CA ASP A 29 7.23 -7.80 -16.78
C ASP A 29 8.00 -9.13 -16.72
N GLU A 30 9.12 -9.18 -15.98
CA GLU A 30 9.93 -10.41 -15.83
C GLU A 30 9.19 -11.48 -15.03
N THR A 31 8.46 -11.07 -13.98
CA THR A 31 7.73 -11.99 -13.10
C THR A 31 6.23 -12.05 -13.41
N GLN A 32 5.76 -11.24 -14.35
CA GLN A 32 4.35 -11.08 -14.73
C GLN A 32 3.44 -10.81 -13.50
N ALA A 33 3.95 -10.05 -12.54
CA ALA A 33 3.29 -9.80 -11.26
C ALA A 33 3.34 -8.32 -10.87
N TYR A 34 2.41 -7.88 -10.02
CA TYR A 34 2.44 -6.52 -9.49
C TYR A 34 3.13 -6.44 -8.13
N THR A 35 3.89 -5.38 -7.94
CA THR A 35 4.37 -4.89 -6.66
C THR A 35 3.50 -3.72 -6.22
N LEU A 36 2.92 -3.82 -5.03
CA LEU A 36 2.11 -2.79 -4.41
C LEU A 36 3.01 -1.89 -3.55
N ILE A 37 3.00 -0.60 -3.82
CA ILE A 37 3.61 0.40 -2.95
C ILE A 37 2.55 0.88 -1.96
N MET A 38 2.74 0.55 -0.70
CA MET A 38 1.85 0.91 0.39
C MET A 38 2.45 2.03 1.25
N ASN A 39 1.62 2.93 1.75
CA ASN A 39 2.01 3.96 2.71
C ASN A 39 1.01 4.01 3.86
N TRP A 40 1.48 4.51 5.00
CA TRP A 40 0.56 4.96 6.03
C TRP A 40 -0.25 6.12 5.45
N PRO A 41 -1.59 6.16 5.63
CA PRO A 41 -2.36 7.33 5.26
C PRO A 41 -1.78 8.51 6.02
N ALA A 42 -1.24 9.50 5.30
CA ALA A 42 -0.92 10.76 5.92
C ALA A 42 -2.22 11.25 6.54
N ILE A 43 -2.24 11.41 7.86
CA ILE A 43 -3.35 12.07 8.53
C ILE A 43 -3.28 13.50 8.02
N GLU A 44 -3.98 13.78 6.92
CA GLU A 44 -4.30 15.14 6.56
C GLU A 44 -5.27 15.57 7.67
N ASN A 45 -4.71 16.21 8.71
CA ASN A 45 -5.49 16.89 9.72
C ASN A 45 -6.20 18.01 8.98
N SER A 46 -7.35 17.69 8.38
CA SER A 46 -8.34 18.68 8.00
C SER A 46 -8.86 19.28 9.30
N THR A 47 -8.09 20.20 9.87
CA THR A 47 -8.55 21.23 10.79
C THR A 47 -9.56 22.09 10.02
N GLY A 48 -10.75 21.53 9.81
CA GLY A 48 -11.96 22.30 9.56
C GLY A 48 -12.35 22.95 10.87
N TYR A 49 -11.73 24.10 11.18
CA TYR A 49 -12.36 25.06 12.07
C TYR A 49 -13.62 25.56 11.38
N GLY A 50 -14.78 25.21 11.95
CA GLY A 50 -16.10 25.71 11.57
C GLY A 50 -16.94 25.82 12.83
#